data_AF-A0A7Y5US72-F1
#
_entry.id   AF-A0A7Y5US72-F1
#
_cell.length_a   1.000
_cell.length_b   1.000
_cell.length_c   1.000
_cell.angle_alpha   90.00
_cell.angle_beta   90.00
_cell.angle_gamma   90.00
#
_symmetry.space_group_name_H-M   'P 1'
#
loop_
_entity.id
_entity.type
_entity.pdbx_description
1 polymer ?
#
loop_
_entity_poly.entity_id
_entity_poly.type
_entity_poly.pdbx_seq_one_letter_code
_entity_poly.pdbx_strand_id
1 'polypeptide(L)'
;MLDALTGLRFVAAFAVFLFHSREKFHIDSWKLGSLGSCAVAFFFVLSGFILTYVYGESLKRESLRGFFVARFARIWPVHIATLVLFVVVMRRGTFPADGSEVLSALKQAFLLQTWSTDLTSVLQLNGVSWSISVEFLFYALFPFLCFLSRKALLKAYALIALGSVLALAVAEFWVRQDPAALEGARTVFHFAPPTRLFEFTTGIVAARWFAVAGATRRNVALDTLLEVAVLALAFGAFWAINYTPTIYTIEQALGTRVLSTYLVHGPAYALPFTAVIVVFARSRGLVARALSLPGCVYLGEISYAFYMVHSIVLLAVVRYGGAITSDWQLGLLASLAMTLAASALLHEGIELPFRDFFSKLLTKRGKEALPALARGQVAFLRNVTVFGSIAVLVLTPVGIGRVSRLRGAVLAESHVARSTPRLRDVTFAGEARVLGVVTERHDNSLELTVVYERLPEARRDLFLHISDASGNPVRQGSFKVSSVGDEKGRDVYIATATLAKSQLEGATTLGIGFWSQANGAARADRGPLSMAGHRLDVFGVGQRKRRAPAEE
;
A
#
# COMPACT_ATOMS: atom_id res chain seq x y z
N MET A 1 -22.41 20.73 8.02
CA MET A 1 -23.33 19.71 7.44
C MET A 1 -22.56 18.60 6.72
N LEU A 2 -21.48 18.93 6.02
CA LEU A 2 -20.59 17.94 5.37
C LEU A 2 -19.38 17.53 6.22
N ASP A 3 -19.25 18.06 7.43
CA ASP A 3 -18.06 17.89 8.27
C ASP A 3 -17.89 16.43 8.71
N ALA A 4 -18.98 15.77 9.12
CA ALA A 4 -18.97 14.34 9.44
C ALA A 4 -18.61 13.48 8.22
N LEU A 5 -19.14 13.81 7.03
CA LEU A 5 -18.77 13.13 5.79
C LEU A 5 -17.29 13.39 5.44
N THR A 6 -16.77 14.57 5.75
CA THR A 6 -15.35 14.92 5.57
C THR A 6 -14.49 14.09 6.51
N GLY A 7 -14.85 13.95 7.78
CA GLY A 7 -14.20 13.03 8.72
C GLY A 7 -14.24 11.57 8.23
N LEU A 8 -15.37 11.10 7.69
CA LEU A 8 -15.48 9.74 7.11
C LEU A 8 -14.55 9.52 5.92
N ARG A 9 -14.23 10.57 5.13
CA ARG A 9 -13.24 10.46 4.05
C ARG A 9 -11.87 10.05 4.59
N PHE A 10 -11.47 10.57 5.75
CA PHE A 10 -10.22 10.13 6.37
C PHE A 10 -10.30 8.69 6.85
N VAL A 11 -11.41 8.27 7.47
CA VAL A 11 -11.60 6.87 7.90
C VAL A 11 -11.45 5.92 6.71
N ALA A 12 -12.07 6.23 5.57
CA ALA A 12 -11.93 5.45 4.35
C ALA A 12 -10.50 5.48 3.79
N ALA A 13 -9.84 6.65 3.73
CA ALA A 13 -8.45 6.75 3.28
C ALA A 13 -7.48 5.96 4.19
N PHE A 14 -7.71 5.99 5.50
CA PHE A 14 -6.93 5.24 6.48
C PHE A 14 -7.16 3.73 6.34
N ALA A 15 -8.38 3.29 6.05
CA ALA A 15 -8.67 1.88 5.75
C ALA A 15 -7.89 1.38 4.51
N VAL A 16 -7.74 2.22 3.47
CA VAL A 16 -6.87 1.92 2.32
C VAL A 16 -5.40 1.83 2.73
N PHE A 17 -4.93 2.73 3.60
CA PHE A 17 -3.57 2.68 4.13
C PHE A 17 -3.30 1.40 4.92
N LEU A 18 -4.21 0.97 5.80
CA LEU A 18 -4.07 -0.27 6.55
C LEU A 18 -4.04 -1.49 5.63
N PHE A 19 -4.89 -1.51 4.60
CA PHE A 19 -4.91 -2.56 3.59
C PHE A 19 -3.54 -2.70 2.89
N HIS A 20 -2.98 -1.60 2.38
CA HIS A 20 -1.66 -1.66 1.74
C HIS A 20 -0.53 -1.88 2.75
N SER A 21 -0.65 -1.41 3.98
CA SER A 21 0.34 -1.66 5.04
C SER A 21 0.47 -3.15 5.32
N ARG A 22 -0.66 -3.87 5.40
CA ARG A 22 -0.68 -5.33 5.53
C ARG A 22 0.15 -6.00 4.44
N GLU A 23 -0.04 -5.60 3.18
CA GLU A 23 0.65 -6.19 2.04
C GLU A 23 2.14 -5.84 2.01
N LYS A 24 2.50 -4.58 2.30
CA LYS A 24 3.87 -4.09 2.22
C LYS A 24 4.75 -4.59 3.37
N PHE A 25 4.17 -4.78 4.56
CA PHE A 25 4.87 -5.29 5.74
C PHE A 25 4.61 -6.78 6.03
N HIS A 26 3.85 -7.48 5.19
CA HIS A 26 3.52 -8.90 5.34
C HIS A 26 2.87 -9.24 6.71
N ILE A 27 1.87 -8.47 7.11
CA ILE A 27 1.20 -8.60 8.41
C ILE A 27 0.08 -9.66 8.34
N ASP A 28 0.45 -10.94 8.44
CA ASP A 28 -0.50 -12.06 8.27
C ASP A 28 -1.61 -12.13 9.34
N SER A 29 -1.36 -11.56 10.52
CA SER A 29 -2.33 -11.52 11.62
C SER A 29 -3.54 -10.62 11.31
N TRP A 30 -3.40 -9.69 10.37
CA TRP A 30 -4.44 -8.74 10.02
C TRP A 30 -5.38 -9.30 8.94
N LYS A 31 -6.53 -9.80 9.37
CA LYS A 31 -7.61 -10.23 8.48
C LYS A 31 -8.36 -9.02 7.95
N LEU A 32 -7.82 -8.32 6.95
CA LEU A 32 -8.43 -7.13 6.34
C LEU A 32 -9.27 -7.39 5.07
N GLY A 33 -9.32 -8.61 4.55
CA GLY A 33 -10.13 -8.94 3.37
C GLY A 33 -9.91 -7.94 2.22
N SER A 34 -11.00 -7.46 1.62
CA SER A 34 -11.04 -6.43 0.57
C SER A 34 -11.20 -4.99 1.10
N LEU A 35 -10.76 -4.70 2.34
CA LEU A 35 -11.00 -3.42 3.01
C LEU A 35 -10.61 -2.20 2.16
N GLY A 36 -9.50 -2.28 1.41
CA GLY A 36 -9.08 -1.22 0.50
C GLY A 36 -10.11 -0.94 -0.61
N SER A 37 -10.60 -1.97 -1.29
CA SER A 37 -11.61 -1.82 -2.35
C SER A 37 -12.97 -1.40 -1.79
N CYS A 38 -13.34 -1.91 -0.62
CA CYS A 38 -14.53 -1.46 0.11
C CYS A 38 -14.48 0.06 0.38
N ALA A 39 -13.35 0.56 0.88
CA ALA A 39 -13.16 1.99 1.11
C ALA A 39 -13.19 2.83 -0.19
N VAL A 40 -12.68 2.30 -1.31
CA VAL A 40 -12.78 2.99 -2.62
C VAL A 40 -14.23 3.02 -3.13
N ALA A 41 -15.02 1.96 -2.92
CA ALA A 41 -16.44 1.95 -3.24
C ALA A 41 -17.21 3.07 -2.49
N PHE A 42 -16.88 3.29 -1.21
CA PHE A 42 -17.40 4.43 -0.45
C PHE A 42 -17.08 5.77 -1.13
N PHE A 43 -15.84 5.98 -1.59
CA PHE A 43 -15.46 7.20 -2.31
C PHE A 43 -16.24 7.38 -3.61
N PHE A 44 -16.49 6.32 -4.38
CA PHE A 44 -17.27 6.42 -5.63
C PHE A 44 -18.73 6.84 -5.37
N VAL A 45 -19.40 6.21 -4.39
CA VAL A 45 -20.76 6.62 -3.99
C VAL A 45 -20.75 8.05 -3.44
N LEU A 46 -19.79 8.39 -2.58
CA LEU A 46 -19.65 9.72 -2.01
C LEU A 46 -19.41 10.80 -3.08
N SER A 47 -18.60 10.50 -4.10
CA SER A 47 -18.35 11.41 -5.22
C SER A 47 -19.63 11.73 -5.99
N GLY A 48 -20.46 10.73 -6.31
CA GLY A 48 -21.77 10.95 -6.93
C GLY A 48 -22.71 11.78 -6.05
N PHE A 49 -22.72 11.49 -4.76
CA PHE A 49 -23.56 12.19 -3.79
C PHE A 49 -23.15 13.66 -3.63
N ILE A 50 -21.87 13.93 -3.34
CA ILE A 50 -21.36 15.27 -3.07
C ILE A 50 -21.43 16.16 -4.31
N LEU A 51 -21.08 15.64 -5.49
CA LEU A 51 -21.21 16.45 -6.72
C LEU A 51 -22.66 16.84 -6.97
N THR A 52 -23.61 15.92 -6.82
CA THR A 52 -25.03 16.22 -6.99
C THR A 52 -25.54 17.16 -5.91
N TYR A 53 -25.07 17.01 -4.66
CA TYR A 53 -25.45 17.89 -3.56
C TYR A 53 -24.96 19.33 -3.76
N VAL A 54 -23.75 19.53 -4.29
CA VAL A 54 -23.14 20.85 -4.50
C VAL A 54 -23.60 21.50 -5.80
N TYR A 55 -23.66 20.72 -6.88
CA TYR A 55 -23.90 21.22 -8.24
C TYR A 55 -25.31 20.95 -8.76
N GLY A 56 -26.11 20.11 -8.11
CA GLY A 56 -27.36 19.59 -8.66
C GLY A 56 -28.33 20.64 -9.19
N GLU A 57 -28.59 21.68 -8.40
CA GLU A 57 -29.49 22.78 -8.78
C GLU A 57 -28.74 24.00 -9.33
N SER A 58 -27.45 24.12 -9.02
CA SER A 58 -26.63 25.29 -9.34
C SER A 58 -25.86 25.17 -10.67
N LEU A 59 -25.70 23.96 -11.20
CA LEU A 59 -25.02 23.74 -12.47
C LEU A 59 -25.90 24.21 -13.62
N LYS A 60 -25.39 25.17 -14.38
CA LYS A 60 -26.01 25.68 -15.60
C LYS A 60 -25.06 25.38 -16.76
N ARG A 61 -25.58 25.36 -18.00
CA ARG A 61 -24.73 25.15 -19.19
C ARG A 61 -23.57 26.13 -19.26
N GLU A 62 -23.79 27.37 -18.85
CA GLU A 62 -22.80 28.45 -18.82
C GLU A 62 -21.67 28.22 -17.78
N SER A 63 -21.91 27.43 -16.73
CA SER A 63 -20.93 27.14 -15.67
C SER A 63 -20.17 25.82 -15.86
N LEU A 64 -20.39 25.09 -16.96
CA LEU A 64 -19.71 23.82 -17.25
C LEU A 64 -18.19 23.95 -17.32
N ARG A 65 -17.68 25.03 -17.91
CA ARG A 65 -16.24 25.31 -17.94
C ARG A 65 -15.68 25.42 -16.52
N GLY A 66 -16.39 26.13 -15.64
CA GLY A 66 -16.00 26.28 -14.24
C GLY A 66 -16.01 24.95 -13.49
N PHE A 67 -17.01 24.10 -13.75
CA PHE A 67 -17.07 22.75 -13.20
C PHE A 67 -15.84 21.91 -13.60
N PHE A 68 -15.55 21.78 -14.90
CA PHE A 68 -14.43 20.96 -15.37
C PHE A 68 -13.09 21.45 -14.85
N VAL A 69 -12.86 22.76 -14.88
CA VAL A 69 -11.61 23.35 -14.35
C VAL A 69 -11.50 23.13 -12.83
N ALA A 70 -12.58 23.25 -12.06
CA ALA A 70 -12.56 22.97 -10.64
C ALA A 70 -12.27 21.49 -10.32
N ARG A 71 -12.80 20.55 -11.14
CA ARG A 71 -12.50 19.11 -10.98
C ARG A 71 -11.06 18.78 -11.37
N PHE A 72 -10.57 19.35 -12.48
CA PHE A 72 -9.19 19.20 -12.90
C PHE A 72 -8.20 19.74 -11.85
N ALA A 73 -8.46 20.94 -11.34
CA ALA A 73 -7.65 21.57 -10.29
C ALA A 73 -7.62 20.78 -8.99
N ARG A 74 -8.67 20.02 -8.68
CA ARG A 74 -8.75 19.17 -7.49
C ARG A 74 -7.87 17.92 -7.61
N ILE A 75 -7.79 17.29 -8.78
CA ILE A 75 -7.13 15.98 -8.93
C ILE A 75 -5.74 16.06 -9.56
N TRP A 76 -5.60 16.84 -10.64
CA TRP A 76 -4.44 16.70 -11.51
C TRP A 76 -3.12 17.17 -10.88
N PRO A 77 -3.07 18.31 -10.14
CA PRO A 77 -1.82 18.79 -9.56
C PRO A 77 -1.17 17.80 -8.59
N VAL A 78 -1.94 17.27 -7.63
CA VAL A 78 -1.43 16.30 -6.64
C VAL A 78 -1.11 14.96 -7.31
N HIS A 79 -1.91 14.56 -8.30
CA HIS A 79 -1.63 13.36 -9.09
C HIS A 79 -0.27 13.42 -9.79
N ILE A 80 0.01 14.49 -10.54
CA ILE A 80 1.30 14.66 -11.21
C ILE A 80 2.44 14.78 -10.20
N ALA A 81 2.26 15.52 -9.11
CA ALA A 81 3.26 15.65 -8.06
C ALA A 81 3.64 14.30 -7.45
N THR A 82 2.63 13.45 -7.15
CA THR A 82 2.86 12.12 -6.58
C THR A 82 3.39 11.11 -7.62
N LEU A 83 3.01 11.24 -8.90
CA LEU A 83 3.60 10.46 -9.99
C LEU A 83 5.11 10.77 -10.15
N VAL A 84 5.48 12.05 -10.15
CA VAL A 84 6.89 12.48 -10.19
C VAL A 84 7.62 11.99 -8.94
N LEU A 85 7.03 12.16 -7.76
CA LEU A 85 7.59 11.67 -6.51
C LEU A 85 7.85 10.17 -6.55
N PHE A 86 6.92 9.37 -7.07
CA PHE A 86 7.09 7.93 -7.22
C PHE A 86 8.32 7.60 -8.08
N VAL A 87 8.44 8.22 -9.26
CA VAL A 87 9.58 8.02 -10.17
C VAL A 87 10.90 8.39 -9.50
N VAL A 88 10.94 9.53 -8.80
CA VAL A 88 12.15 10.00 -8.10
C VAL A 88 12.55 9.06 -6.96
N VAL A 89 11.59 8.63 -6.14
CA VAL A 89 11.87 7.84 -4.93
C VAL A 89 12.22 6.39 -5.27
N MET A 90 11.67 5.81 -6.34
CA MET A 90 11.91 4.42 -6.71
C MET A 90 13.25 4.17 -7.45
N ARG A 91 13.86 5.23 -8.04
CA ARG A 91 15.07 5.20 -8.89
C ARG A 91 14.94 4.28 -10.13
N ARG A 92 15.81 4.48 -11.13
CA ARG A 92 15.93 3.58 -12.31
C ARG A 92 16.43 2.20 -11.84
N GLY A 93 15.73 1.13 -12.23
CA GLY A 93 16.09 -0.26 -11.90
C GLY A 93 14.95 -1.15 -11.38
N THR A 94 13.79 -0.58 -11.04
CA THR A 94 12.55 -1.34 -10.74
C THR A 94 11.73 -1.66 -11.97
N PHE A 95 12.16 -1.21 -13.13
CA PHE A 95 11.36 -1.21 -14.33
C PHE A 95 12.12 -1.85 -15.49
N PRO A 96 11.40 -2.49 -16.44
CA PRO A 96 12.03 -3.06 -17.62
C PRO A 96 12.67 -1.96 -18.50
N ALA A 97 13.90 -2.16 -18.92
CA ALA A 97 14.63 -1.24 -19.80
C ALA A 97 14.15 -1.29 -21.27
N ASP A 98 12.88 -1.61 -21.50
CA ASP A 98 12.25 -1.80 -22.81
C ASP A 98 11.41 -0.58 -23.27
N GLY A 99 11.33 0.46 -22.46
CA GLY A 99 10.57 1.68 -22.75
C GLY A 99 9.09 1.65 -22.37
N SER A 100 8.59 0.52 -21.83
CA SER A 100 7.20 0.39 -21.33
C SER A 100 6.86 1.42 -20.24
N GLU A 101 7.85 1.84 -19.46
CA GLU A 101 7.73 2.88 -18.43
C GLU A 101 7.19 4.20 -18.94
N VAL A 102 7.65 4.66 -20.11
CA VAL A 102 7.27 5.96 -20.66
C VAL A 102 5.80 5.94 -21.07
N LEU A 103 5.37 4.85 -21.72
CA LEU A 103 3.97 4.68 -22.10
C LEU A 103 3.07 4.59 -20.85
N SER A 104 3.49 3.85 -19.82
CA SER A 104 2.75 3.76 -18.55
C SER A 104 2.72 5.09 -17.80
N ALA A 105 3.80 5.87 -17.83
CA ALA A 105 3.84 7.22 -17.26
C ALA A 105 2.89 8.16 -17.99
N LEU A 106 2.85 8.10 -19.33
CA LEU A 106 1.91 8.87 -20.14
C LEU A 106 0.47 8.46 -19.85
N LYS A 107 0.16 7.15 -19.85
CA LYS A 107 -1.16 6.63 -19.50
C LYS A 107 -1.59 7.13 -18.12
N GLN A 108 -0.74 7.08 -17.10
CA GLN A 108 -1.07 7.59 -15.78
C GLN A 108 -1.20 9.12 -15.77
N ALA A 109 -0.29 9.87 -16.39
CA ALA A 109 -0.34 11.34 -16.45
C ALA A 109 -1.65 11.86 -17.07
N PHE A 110 -2.20 11.12 -18.04
CA PHE A 110 -3.49 11.42 -18.68
C PHE A 110 -4.68 10.66 -18.08
N LEU A 111 -4.48 9.88 -17.01
CA LEU A 111 -5.54 9.11 -16.34
C LEU A 111 -6.26 8.14 -17.30
N LEU A 112 -5.46 7.39 -18.08
CA LEU A 112 -5.90 6.42 -19.08
C LEU A 112 -5.50 4.97 -18.74
N GLN A 113 -4.77 4.75 -17.65
CA GLN A 113 -4.21 3.44 -17.30
C GLN A 113 -5.28 2.36 -17.04
N THR A 114 -6.46 2.75 -16.55
CA THR A 114 -7.55 1.82 -16.21
C THR A 114 -8.36 1.33 -17.40
N TRP A 115 -8.03 1.76 -18.62
CA TRP A 115 -8.64 1.26 -19.85
C TRP A 115 -7.88 0.04 -20.43
N SER A 116 -6.89 -0.46 -19.70
CA SER A 116 -6.13 -1.66 -20.01
C SER A 116 -6.78 -2.92 -19.41
N THR A 117 -6.66 -4.05 -20.11
CA THR A 117 -6.96 -5.38 -19.55
C THR A 117 -5.76 -5.98 -18.79
N ASP A 118 -4.55 -5.46 -19.01
CA ASP A 118 -3.35 -5.87 -18.31
C ASP A 118 -3.20 -5.13 -16.97
N LEU A 119 -3.21 -5.90 -15.87
CA LEU A 119 -3.07 -5.42 -14.50
C LEU A 119 -1.73 -4.69 -14.27
N THR A 120 -0.66 -5.14 -14.93
CA THR A 120 0.65 -4.53 -14.81
C THR A 120 0.59 -3.10 -15.33
N SER A 121 0.06 -2.88 -16.53
CA SER A 121 -0.15 -1.53 -17.08
C SER A 121 -1.05 -0.66 -16.21
N VAL A 122 -2.01 -1.22 -15.45
CA VAL A 122 -2.88 -0.44 -14.54
C VAL A 122 -2.10 0.04 -13.32
N LEU A 123 -1.22 -0.80 -12.74
CA LEU A 123 -0.63 -0.60 -11.42
C LEU A 123 0.88 -0.24 -11.41
N GLN A 124 1.56 -0.23 -12.56
CA GLN A 124 3.03 -0.17 -12.67
C GLN A 124 3.73 0.99 -11.91
N LEU A 125 3.18 2.20 -11.95
CA LEU A 125 3.76 3.38 -11.28
C LEU A 125 3.04 3.68 -9.97
N ASN A 126 2.41 4.85 -9.84
CA ASN A 126 1.58 5.16 -8.69
C ASN A 126 0.26 4.39 -8.80
N GLY A 127 0.28 3.09 -8.48
CA GLY A 127 -0.84 2.18 -8.72
C GLY A 127 -2.16 2.64 -8.10
N VAL A 128 -2.12 3.32 -6.94
CA VAL A 128 -3.34 3.83 -6.28
C VAL A 128 -4.06 4.92 -7.10
N SER A 129 -3.41 5.51 -8.10
CA SER A 129 -4.04 6.47 -9.02
C SER A 129 -5.13 5.86 -9.91
N TRP A 130 -5.30 4.53 -9.94
CA TRP A 130 -6.36 3.88 -10.70
C TRP A 130 -7.76 4.44 -10.36
N SER A 131 -8.02 4.75 -9.09
CA SER A 131 -9.34 5.22 -8.66
C SER A 131 -9.67 6.61 -9.20
N ILE A 132 -8.66 7.50 -9.29
CA ILE A 132 -8.86 8.85 -9.85
C ILE A 132 -8.95 8.83 -11.38
N SER A 133 -8.39 7.79 -12.03
CA SER A 133 -8.63 7.54 -13.46
C SER A 133 -10.10 7.19 -13.72
N VAL A 134 -10.71 6.40 -12.82
CA VAL A 134 -12.15 6.17 -12.82
C VAL A 134 -12.94 7.45 -12.55
N GLU A 135 -12.55 8.25 -11.53
CA GLU A 135 -13.22 9.52 -11.23
C GLU A 135 -13.19 10.52 -12.39
N PHE A 136 -12.14 10.49 -13.22
CA PHE A 136 -12.05 11.37 -14.39
C PHE A 136 -13.21 11.12 -15.37
N LEU A 137 -13.59 9.86 -15.60
CA LEU A 137 -14.79 9.53 -16.37
C LEU A 137 -16.06 10.01 -15.65
N PHE A 138 -16.13 9.83 -14.33
CA PHE A 138 -17.29 10.30 -13.55
C PHE A 138 -17.49 11.81 -13.71
N TYR A 139 -16.42 12.60 -13.67
CA TYR A 139 -16.48 14.04 -13.89
C TYR A 139 -16.90 14.37 -15.33
N ALA A 140 -16.44 13.61 -16.33
CA ALA A 140 -16.87 13.79 -17.71
C ALA A 140 -18.37 13.52 -17.90
N LEU A 141 -18.90 12.46 -17.27
CA LEU A 141 -20.30 12.05 -17.39
C LEU A 141 -21.26 12.83 -16.48
N PHE A 142 -20.77 13.37 -15.37
CA PHE A 142 -21.58 13.99 -14.33
C PHE A 142 -22.53 15.08 -14.87
N PRO A 143 -22.11 16.06 -15.69
CA PRO A 143 -23.01 17.08 -16.20
C PRO A 143 -24.21 16.50 -16.95
N PHE A 144 -24.00 15.48 -17.78
CA PHE A 144 -25.07 14.83 -18.54
C PHE A 144 -26.08 14.18 -17.59
N LEU A 145 -25.59 13.42 -16.60
CA LEU A 145 -26.43 12.76 -15.59
C LEU A 145 -27.16 13.77 -14.69
N CYS A 146 -26.49 14.88 -14.36
CA CYS A 146 -27.02 15.96 -13.54
C CYS A 146 -28.19 16.69 -14.20
N PHE A 147 -28.23 16.77 -15.54
CA PHE A 147 -29.33 17.42 -16.27
C PHE A 147 -30.52 16.51 -16.57
N LEU A 148 -30.41 15.19 -16.34
CA LEU A 148 -31.53 14.28 -16.57
C LEU A 148 -32.70 14.59 -15.63
N SER A 149 -33.94 14.46 -16.11
CA SER A 149 -35.11 14.46 -15.23
C SER A 149 -35.05 13.28 -14.24
N ARG A 150 -35.85 13.29 -13.17
CA ARG A 150 -35.90 12.16 -12.21
C ARG A 150 -36.19 10.82 -12.91
N LYS A 151 -37.18 10.81 -13.82
CA LYS A 151 -37.56 9.60 -14.58
C LYS A 151 -36.42 9.15 -15.50
N ALA A 152 -35.77 10.08 -16.20
CA ALA A 152 -34.65 9.77 -17.09
C ALA A 152 -33.41 9.27 -16.32
N LEU A 153 -33.11 9.85 -15.16
CA LEU A 153 -32.02 9.39 -14.31
C LEU A 153 -32.26 7.97 -13.78
N LEU A 154 -33.47 7.65 -13.32
CA LEU A 154 -33.78 6.30 -12.85
C LEU A 154 -33.71 5.27 -13.99
N LYS A 155 -34.12 5.65 -15.21
CA LYS A 155 -33.92 4.83 -16.41
C LYS A 155 -32.43 4.63 -16.70
N ALA A 156 -31.63 5.68 -16.70
CA ALA A 156 -30.18 5.59 -16.90
C ALA A 156 -29.51 4.70 -15.84
N TYR A 157 -29.88 4.86 -14.57
CA TYR A 157 -29.41 4.02 -13.46
C TYR A 157 -29.75 2.54 -13.68
N ALA A 158 -31.00 2.23 -14.05
CA ALA A 158 -31.43 0.87 -14.35
C ALA A 158 -30.68 0.29 -15.58
N LEU A 159 -30.45 1.09 -16.62
CA LEU A 159 -29.68 0.67 -17.79
C LEU A 159 -28.20 0.44 -17.48
N ILE A 160 -27.59 1.24 -16.60
CA ILE A 160 -26.20 1.05 -16.14
C ILE A 160 -26.10 -0.24 -15.32
N ALA A 161 -27.04 -0.48 -14.41
CA ALA A 161 -27.10 -1.71 -13.64
C ALA A 161 -27.28 -2.94 -14.55
N LEU A 162 -28.24 -2.88 -15.48
CA LEU A 162 -28.47 -3.95 -16.46
C LEU A 162 -27.25 -4.16 -17.36
N GLY A 163 -26.66 -3.10 -17.89
CA GLY A 163 -25.46 -3.15 -18.72
C GLY A 163 -24.27 -3.77 -17.99
N SER A 164 -24.12 -3.49 -16.70
CA SER A 164 -23.07 -4.11 -15.87
C SER A 164 -23.30 -5.62 -15.70
N VAL A 165 -24.55 -6.04 -15.47
CA VAL A 165 -24.93 -7.46 -15.37
C VAL A 165 -24.72 -8.18 -16.71
N LEU A 166 -25.12 -7.57 -17.83
CA LEU A 166 -24.91 -8.15 -19.16
C LEU A 166 -23.43 -8.24 -19.51
N ALA A 167 -22.64 -7.20 -19.24
CA ALA A 167 -21.19 -7.22 -19.45
C ALA A 167 -20.52 -8.32 -18.62
N LEU A 168 -20.94 -8.50 -17.36
CA LEU A 168 -20.49 -9.60 -16.51
C LEU A 168 -20.84 -10.96 -17.10
N ALA A 169 -22.09 -11.17 -17.51
CA ALA A 169 -22.53 -12.44 -18.08
C ALA A 169 -21.75 -12.78 -19.35
N VAL A 170 -21.48 -11.79 -20.20
CA VAL A 170 -20.62 -11.91 -21.38
C VAL A 170 -19.20 -12.30 -20.96
N ALA A 171 -18.59 -11.59 -20.01
CA ALA A 171 -17.23 -11.89 -19.55
C ALA A 171 -17.10 -13.29 -18.94
N GLU A 172 -18.07 -13.72 -18.12
CA GLU A 172 -18.12 -15.08 -17.58
C GLU A 172 -18.25 -16.13 -18.70
N PHE A 173 -19.06 -15.86 -19.72
CA PHE A 173 -19.16 -16.73 -20.88
C PHE A 173 -17.81 -16.85 -21.60
N TRP A 174 -17.14 -15.72 -21.88
CA TRP A 174 -15.83 -15.71 -22.52
C TRP A 174 -14.77 -16.46 -21.69
N VAL A 175 -14.71 -16.23 -20.39
CA VAL A 175 -13.75 -16.90 -19.48
C VAL A 175 -13.99 -18.41 -19.41
N ARG A 176 -15.23 -18.88 -19.57
CA ARG A 176 -15.51 -20.32 -19.67
C ARG A 176 -14.99 -20.94 -20.96
N GLN A 177 -14.96 -20.18 -22.06
CA GLN A 177 -14.41 -20.64 -23.34
C GLN A 177 -12.87 -20.56 -23.35
N ASP A 178 -12.32 -19.48 -22.81
CA ASP A 178 -10.88 -19.24 -22.68
C ASP A 178 -10.52 -18.86 -21.24
N PRO A 179 -10.09 -19.85 -20.43
CA PRO A 179 -9.65 -19.59 -19.06
C PRO A 179 -8.48 -18.61 -18.94
N ALA A 180 -7.69 -18.40 -20.01
CA ALA A 180 -6.59 -17.43 -20.00
C ALA A 180 -7.10 -15.98 -19.95
N ALA A 181 -8.34 -15.73 -20.39
CA ALA A 181 -8.97 -14.41 -20.32
C ALA A 181 -9.35 -13.96 -18.89
N LEU A 182 -9.26 -14.86 -17.89
CA LEU A 182 -9.72 -14.59 -16.53
C LEU A 182 -9.03 -13.37 -15.89
N GLU A 183 -7.70 -13.25 -16.03
CA GLU A 183 -6.95 -12.14 -15.44
C GLU A 183 -7.36 -10.79 -16.05
N GLY A 184 -7.52 -10.76 -17.38
CA GLY A 184 -8.01 -9.59 -18.10
C GLY A 184 -9.42 -9.19 -17.67
N ALA A 185 -10.33 -10.16 -17.57
CA ALA A 185 -11.69 -9.93 -17.11
C ALA A 185 -11.72 -9.39 -15.67
N ARG A 186 -10.96 -10.00 -14.74
CA ARG A 186 -10.85 -9.51 -13.35
C ARG A 186 -10.32 -8.09 -13.28
N THR A 187 -9.33 -7.76 -14.12
CA THR A 187 -8.78 -6.40 -14.22
C THR A 187 -9.84 -5.40 -14.67
N VAL A 188 -10.62 -5.71 -15.71
CA VAL A 188 -11.70 -4.83 -16.18
C VAL A 188 -12.80 -4.63 -15.13
N PHE A 189 -13.25 -5.71 -14.48
CA PHE A 189 -14.34 -5.61 -13.50
C PHE A 189 -13.91 -5.06 -12.13
N HIS A 190 -12.62 -4.91 -11.89
CA HIS A 190 -12.11 -4.17 -10.74
C HIS A 190 -11.84 -2.70 -11.10
N PHE A 191 -11.11 -2.44 -12.20
CA PHE A 191 -10.48 -1.13 -12.44
C PHE A 191 -11.14 -0.30 -13.55
N ALA A 192 -11.86 -0.90 -14.49
CA ALA A 192 -12.34 -0.16 -15.66
C ALA A 192 -13.43 0.87 -15.28
N PRO A 193 -13.34 2.12 -15.76
CA PRO A 193 -14.29 3.15 -15.36
C PRO A 193 -15.78 2.82 -15.60
N PRO A 194 -16.19 2.18 -16.72
CA PRO A 194 -17.60 1.82 -16.93
C PRO A 194 -18.15 0.84 -15.89
N THR A 195 -17.33 -0.09 -15.39
CA THR A 195 -17.76 -1.11 -14.42
C THR A 195 -17.91 -0.55 -13.01
N ARG A 196 -17.51 0.70 -12.76
CA ARG A 196 -17.63 1.43 -11.48
C ARG A 196 -18.73 2.50 -11.51
N LEU A 197 -19.40 2.66 -12.66
CA LEU A 197 -20.41 3.72 -12.85
C LEU A 197 -21.67 3.48 -12.01
N PHE A 198 -21.96 2.24 -11.66
CA PHE A 198 -23.08 1.88 -10.80
C PHE A 198 -22.95 2.54 -9.41
N GLU A 199 -21.79 2.45 -8.77
CA GLU A 199 -21.51 3.05 -7.47
C GLU A 199 -21.67 4.56 -7.51
N PHE A 200 -21.08 5.21 -8.52
CA PHE A 200 -21.18 6.65 -8.72
C PHE A 200 -22.62 7.11 -8.93
N THR A 201 -23.38 6.45 -9.81
CA THR A 201 -24.77 6.81 -10.09
C THR A 201 -25.72 6.49 -8.94
N THR A 202 -25.42 5.48 -8.12
CA THR A 202 -26.12 5.25 -6.84
C THR A 202 -26.02 6.48 -5.95
N GLY A 203 -24.83 7.08 -5.85
CA GLY A 203 -24.61 8.34 -5.14
C GLY A 203 -25.42 9.52 -5.67
N ILE A 204 -25.52 9.67 -7.00
CA ILE A 204 -26.34 10.72 -7.64
C ILE A 204 -27.82 10.55 -7.29
N VAL A 205 -28.35 9.33 -7.43
CA VAL A 205 -29.74 9.01 -7.10
C VAL A 205 -30.01 9.28 -5.63
N ALA A 206 -29.10 8.86 -4.74
CA ALA A 206 -29.19 9.10 -3.30
C ALA A 206 -29.22 10.58 -2.95
N ALA A 207 -28.37 11.41 -3.57
CA ALA A 207 -28.36 12.84 -3.33
C ALA A 207 -29.64 13.53 -3.81
N ARG A 208 -30.21 13.14 -4.96
CA ARG A 208 -31.50 13.68 -5.42
C ARG A 208 -32.65 13.28 -4.51
N TRP A 209 -32.66 12.04 -4.06
CA TRP A 209 -33.63 11.59 -3.06
C TRP A 209 -33.45 12.37 -1.75
N PHE A 210 -32.22 12.56 -1.30
CA PHE A 210 -31.89 13.30 -0.09
C PHE A 210 -32.28 14.79 -0.15
N ALA A 211 -32.18 15.42 -1.32
CA ALA A 211 -32.58 16.81 -1.53
C ALA A 211 -34.09 17.02 -1.32
N VAL A 212 -34.92 16.07 -1.78
CA VAL A 212 -36.38 16.13 -1.63
C VAL A 212 -36.87 15.47 -0.34
N ALA A 213 -36.08 14.58 0.27
CA ALA A 213 -36.33 14.04 1.58
C ALA A 213 -36.21 15.18 2.60
N GLY A 214 -37.36 15.71 3.03
CA GLY A 214 -37.45 16.77 4.01
C GLY A 214 -36.65 16.44 5.28
N ALA A 215 -36.20 17.49 5.99
CA ALA A 215 -35.56 17.30 7.28
C ALA A 215 -36.58 16.78 8.30
N THR A 216 -36.42 15.52 8.72
CA THR A 216 -37.18 14.99 9.85
C THR A 216 -36.55 15.53 11.14
N ARG A 217 -37.37 16.03 12.07
CA ARG A 217 -36.88 16.45 13.39
C ARG A 217 -36.48 15.20 14.18
N ARG A 218 -35.19 14.85 14.14
CA ARG A 218 -34.60 13.76 14.92
C ARG A 218 -33.88 14.33 16.14
N ASN A 219 -33.91 13.59 17.24
CA ASN A 219 -33.09 13.88 18.40
C ASN A 219 -31.72 13.19 18.28
N VAL A 220 -30.78 13.58 19.14
CA VAL A 220 -29.40 13.04 19.11
C VAL A 220 -29.37 11.53 19.32
N ALA A 221 -30.27 10.98 20.15
CA ALA A 221 -30.33 9.54 20.44
C ALA A 221 -30.73 8.72 19.19
N LEU A 222 -31.79 9.14 18.49
CA LEU A 222 -32.24 8.49 17.26
C LEU A 222 -31.19 8.60 16.15
N ASP A 223 -30.56 9.78 16.00
CA ASP A 223 -29.47 9.94 15.05
C ASP A 223 -28.28 9.03 15.38
N THR A 224 -27.89 8.91 16.66
CA THR A 224 -26.82 8.01 17.09
C THR A 224 -27.18 6.54 16.85
N LEU A 225 -28.43 6.14 17.09
CA LEU A 225 -28.90 4.79 16.80
C LEU A 225 -28.83 4.48 15.30
N LEU A 226 -29.27 5.43 14.45
CA LEU A 226 -29.19 5.28 13.00
C LEU A 226 -27.75 5.22 12.51
N GLU A 227 -26.85 6.05 13.05
CA GLU A 227 -25.40 6.01 12.78
C GLU A 227 -24.81 4.63 13.06
N VAL A 228 -25.04 4.11 14.26
CA VAL A 228 -24.55 2.79 14.66
C VAL A 228 -25.17 1.69 13.78
N ALA A 229 -26.46 1.78 13.48
CA ALA A 229 -27.14 0.80 12.64
C ALA A 229 -26.58 0.76 11.21
N VAL A 230 -26.35 1.90 10.56
CA VAL A 230 -25.78 1.92 9.20
C VAL A 230 -24.31 1.53 9.16
N LEU A 231 -23.54 1.85 10.21
CA LEU A 231 -22.16 1.39 10.35
C LEU A 231 -22.10 -0.13 10.58
N ALA A 232 -22.99 -0.67 11.41
CA ALA A 232 -23.13 -2.11 11.63
C ALA A 232 -23.59 -2.83 10.35
N LEU A 233 -24.49 -2.23 9.56
CA LEU A 233 -24.88 -2.74 8.24
C LEU A 233 -23.70 -2.79 7.28
N ALA A 234 -22.91 -1.71 7.19
CA ALA A 234 -21.72 -1.65 6.33
C ALA A 234 -20.67 -2.69 6.77
N PHE A 235 -20.42 -2.80 8.07
CA PHE A 235 -19.52 -3.81 8.63
C PHE A 235 -20.03 -5.24 8.40
N GLY A 236 -21.33 -5.49 8.62
CA GLY A 236 -21.95 -6.80 8.38
C GLY A 236 -21.89 -7.22 6.92
N ALA A 237 -22.14 -6.29 5.98
CA ALA A 237 -21.95 -6.53 4.56
C ALA A 237 -20.49 -6.84 4.22
N PHE A 238 -19.54 -6.07 4.75
CA PHE A 238 -18.11 -6.34 4.62
C PHE A 238 -17.73 -7.73 5.14
N TRP A 239 -18.23 -8.10 6.31
CA TRP A 239 -17.95 -9.39 6.93
C TRP A 239 -18.52 -10.56 6.11
N ALA A 240 -19.78 -10.43 5.67
CA ALA A 240 -20.46 -11.42 4.84
C ALA A 240 -19.81 -11.58 3.45
N ILE A 241 -19.19 -10.54 2.90
CA ILE A 241 -18.52 -10.66 1.61
C ILE A 241 -17.14 -11.31 1.75
N ASN A 242 -16.43 -11.06 2.85
CA ASN A 242 -15.02 -11.40 2.98
C ASN A 242 -14.72 -12.66 3.80
N TYR A 243 -15.58 -13.02 4.75
CA TYR A 243 -15.27 -14.08 5.73
C TYR A 243 -16.32 -15.16 5.83
N THR A 244 -17.48 -15.01 5.21
CA THR A 244 -18.36 -16.16 5.02
C THR A 244 -17.99 -16.87 3.73
N PRO A 245 -18.16 -18.20 3.65
CA PRO A 245 -17.90 -18.92 2.42
C PRO A 245 -18.90 -18.58 1.31
N THR A 246 -19.84 -17.65 1.52
CA THR A 246 -20.93 -17.31 0.60
C THR A 246 -20.43 -16.94 -0.80
N ILE A 247 -19.42 -16.09 -0.92
CA ILE A 247 -18.87 -15.74 -2.25
C ILE A 247 -18.19 -16.95 -2.89
N TYR A 248 -17.45 -17.72 -2.10
CA TYR A 248 -16.78 -18.93 -2.56
C TYR A 248 -17.78 -20.02 -3.00
N THR A 249 -18.86 -20.23 -2.25
CA THR A 249 -19.91 -21.21 -2.60
C THR A 249 -20.69 -20.77 -3.83
N ILE A 250 -20.96 -19.47 -3.99
CA ILE A 250 -21.56 -18.92 -5.22
C ILE A 250 -20.62 -19.14 -6.41
N GLU A 251 -19.32 -18.86 -6.25
CA GLU A 251 -18.31 -19.06 -7.29
C GLU A 251 -18.24 -20.53 -7.72
N GLN A 252 -18.24 -21.46 -6.76
CA GLN A 252 -18.24 -22.90 -7.04
C GLN A 252 -19.55 -23.39 -7.68
N ALA A 253 -20.71 -22.98 -7.16
CA ALA A 253 -22.01 -23.46 -7.63
C ALA A 253 -22.37 -22.93 -9.02
N LEU A 254 -22.02 -21.68 -9.33
CA LEU A 254 -22.37 -21.03 -10.59
C LEU A 254 -21.22 -21.01 -11.61
N GLY A 255 -20.01 -21.41 -11.18
CA GLY A 255 -18.79 -21.29 -11.98
C GLY A 255 -18.53 -19.84 -12.40
N THR A 256 -18.75 -18.88 -11.49
CA THR A 256 -18.67 -17.43 -11.76
C THR A 256 -17.47 -16.80 -11.06
N ARG A 257 -16.38 -16.62 -11.80
CA ARG A 257 -15.07 -16.18 -11.24
C ARG A 257 -14.83 -14.68 -11.37
N VAL A 258 -15.55 -14.03 -12.28
CA VAL A 258 -15.50 -12.60 -12.55
C VAL A 258 -16.52 -11.87 -11.67
N LEU A 259 -17.69 -12.46 -11.46
CA LEU A 259 -18.74 -11.96 -10.57
C LEU A 259 -18.24 -11.80 -9.14
N SER A 260 -17.51 -12.80 -8.60
CA SER A 260 -16.94 -12.72 -7.26
C SER A 260 -16.00 -11.53 -7.12
N THR A 261 -15.12 -11.31 -8.10
CA THR A 261 -14.22 -10.16 -8.17
C THR A 261 -15.00 -8.84 -8.23
N TYR A 262 -16.02 -8.76 -9.10
CA TYR A 262 -16.84 -7.56 -9.25
C TYR A 262 -17.51 -7.18 -7.92
N LEU A 263 -18.18 -8.13 -7.27
CA LEU A 263 -18.89 -7.91 -6.01
C LEU A 263 -17.94 -7.52 -4.86
N VAL A 264 -16.83 -8.25 -4.71
CA VAL A 264 -15.83 -8.03 -3.64
C VAL A 264 -15.11 -6.69 -3.77
N HIS A 265 -15.04 -6.11 -4.98
CA HIS A 265 -14.28 -4.89 -5.22
C HIS A 265 -15.12 -3.63 -5.55
N GLY A 266 -16.45 -3.65 -5.38
CA GLY A 266 -17.21 -2.39 -5.53
C GLY A 266 -18.72 -2.46 -5.26
N PRO A 267 -19.53 -2.97 -6.18
CA PRO A 267 -20.98 -2.71 -6.26
C PRO A 267 -21.78 -3.28 -5.09
N ALA A 268 -21.32 -4.37 -4.49
CA ALA A 268 -21.96 -4.95 -3.32
C ALA A 268 -21.96 -3.99 -2.11
N TYR A 269 -21.01 -3.05 -2.06
CA TYR A 269 -20.92 -2.04 -1.01
C TYR A 269 -21.69 -0.76 -1.31
N ALA A 270 -22.21 -0.57 -2.54
CA ALA A 270 -22.82 0.68 -2.94
C ALA A 270 -24.04 1.05 -2.07
N LEU A 271 -24.93 0.08 -1.80
CA LEU A 271 -26.14 0.31 -1.00
C LEU A 271 -25.83 0.51 0.49
N PRO A 272 -25.01 -0.33 1.17
CA PRO A 272 -24.59 -0.04 2.54
C PRO A 272 -23.94 1.33 2.70
N PHE A 273 -23.04 1.73 1.79
CA PHE A 273 -22.42 3.04 1.87
C PHE A 273 -23.36 4.19 1.51
N THR A 274 -24.35 3.96 0.65
CA THR A 274 -25.41 4.94 0.42
C THR A 274 -26.18 5.23 1.71
N ALA A 275 -26.51 4.20 2.50
CA ALA A 275 -27.16 4.38 3.79
C ALA A 275 -26.28 5.17 4.77
N VAL A 276 -24.99 4.84 4.86
CA VAL A 276 -24.01 5.60 5.66
C VAL A 276 -23.98 7.07 5.22
N ILE A 277 -23.79 7.35 3.93
CA ILE A 277 -23.66 8.71 3.41
C ILE A 277 -24.93 9.52 3.69
N VAL A 278 -26.11 8.96 3.40
CA VAL A 278 -27.41 9.63 3.60
C VAL A 278 -27.66 9.96 5.07
N VAL A 279 -27.35 9.05 5.99
CA VAL A 279 -27.53 9.28 7.43
C VAL A 279 -26.54 10.35 7.91
N PHE A 280 -25.24 10.19 7.62
CA PHE A 280 -24.21 11.10 8.10
C PHE A 280 -24.26 12.49 7.44
N ALA A 281 -24.87 12.64 6.26
CA ALA A 281 -25.03 13.93 5.60
C ALA A 281 -25.86 14.95 6.41
N ARG A 282 -26.70 14.50 7.36
CA ARG A 282 -27.55 15.37 8.18
C ARG A 282 -27.55 15.03 9.67
N SER A 283 -26.82 14.00 10.07
CA SER A 283 -26.85 13.49 11.44
C SER A 283 -26.31 14.49 12.46
N ARG A 284 -26.95 14.53 13.63
CA ARG A 284 -26.51 15.24 14.83
C ARG A 284 -26.10 14.27 15.96
N GLY A 285 -25.99 12.98 15.64
CA GLY A 285 -25.61 11.93 16.58
C GLY A 285 -24.18 12.07 17.09
N LEU A 286 -23.84 11.28 18.11
CA LEU A 286 -22.56 11.37 18.79
C LEU A 286 -21.39 11.02 17.86
N VAL A 287 -21.58 10.06 16.93
CA VAL A 287 -20.53 9.64 16.01
C VAL A 287 -20.28 10.74 14.97
N ALA A 288 -21.33 11.34 14.41
CA ALA A 288 -21.17 12.48 13.50
C ALA A 288 -20.50 13.68 14.19
N ARG A 289 -20.82 13.95 15.47
CA ARG A 289 -20.16 15.03 16.23
C ARG A 289 -18.68 14.77 16.43
N ALA A 290 -18.29 13.54 16.76
CA ALA A 290 -16.88 13.15 16.86
C ALA A 290 -16.15 13.30 15.52
N LEU A 291 -16.76 12.85 14.42
CA LEU A 291 -16.19 13.00 13.07
C LEU A 291 -16.14 14.44 12.56
N SER A 292 -16.95 15.32 13.14
CA SER A 292 -16.98 16.76 12.84
C SER A 292 -16.01 17.57 13.70
N LEU A 293 -15.23 16.93 14.59
CA LEU A 293 -14.18 17.62 15.34
C LEU A 293 -13.17 18.24 14.37
N PRO A 294 -12.61 19.44 14.66
CA PRO A 294 -11.72 20.14 13.74
C PRO A 294 -10.53 19.30 13.24
N GLY A 295 -9.96 18.47 14.11
CA GLY A 295 -8.88 17.55 13.72
C GLY A 295 -9.33 16.47 12.73
N CYS A 296 -10.52 15.88 12.93
CA CYS A 296 -11.07 14.89 12.00
C CYS A 296 -11.44 15.52 10.64
N VAL A 297 -11.98 16.74 10.66
CA VAL A 297 -12.28 17.50 9.44
C VAL A 297 -10.99 17.79 8.68
N TYR A 298 -9.95 18.29 9.35
CA TYR A 298 -8.66 18.56 8.73
C TYR A 298 -8.03 17.30 8.11
N LEU A 299 -8.05 16.17 8.84
CA LEU A 299 -7.61 14.88 8.31
C LEU A 299 -8.43 14.46 7.07
N GLY A 300 -9.72 14.79 7.05
CA GLY A 300 -10.61 14.59 5.91
C GLY A 300 -10.30 15.51 4.71
N GLU A 301 -9.88 16.75 4.96
CA GLU A 301 -9.49 17.70 3.92
C GLU A 301 -8.21 17.26 3.21
N ILE A 302 -7.21 16.80 3.96
CA ILE A 302 -5.96 16.26 3.43
C ILE A 302 -6.08 14.81 2.94
N SER A 303 -7.24 14.15 3.12
CA SER A 303 -7.39 12.71 2.85
C SER A 303 -7.08 12.33 1.39
N TYR A 304 -7.26 13.27 0.47
CA TYR A 304 -6.92 13.08 -0.94
C TYR A 304 -5.40 12.97 -1.15
N ALA A 305 -4.63 13.91 -0.59
CA ALA A 305 -3.17 13.86 -0.63
C ALA A 305 -2.63 12.62 0.12
N PHE A 306 -3.24 12.28 1.26
CA PHE A 306 -2.94 11.05 2.00
C PHE A 306 -3.12 9.82 1.12
N TYR A 307 -4.28 9.70 0.47
CA TYR A 307 -4.55 8.61 -0.47
C TYR A 307 -3.54 8.55 -1.62
N MET A 308 -3.12 9.68 -2.19
CA MET A 308 -2.20 9.67 -3.33
C MET A 308 -0.74 9.34 -2.95
N VAL A 309 -0.32 9.64 -1.71
CA VAL A 309 1.09 9.52 -1.30
C VAL A 309 1.38 8.27 -0.46
N HIS A 310 0.39 7.68 0.20
CA HIS A 310 0.61 6.63 1.21
C HIS A 310 1.36 5.41 0.68
N SER A 311 1.03 4.91 -0.51
CA SER A 311 1.67 3.73 -1.08
C SER A 311 3.14 4.00 -1.43
N ILE A 312 3.45 5.24 -1.85
CA ILE A 312 4.83 5.70 -2.10
C ILE A 312 5.62 5.68 -0.79
N VAL A 313 5.05 6.23 0.28
CA VAL A 313 5.69 6.27 1.61
C VAL A 313 5.90 4.87 2.16
N LEU A 314 4.88 4.01 2.12
CA LEU A 314 4.99 2.61 2.55
C LEU A 314 6.10 1.89 1.80
N LEU A 315 6.14 2.03 0.47
CA LEU A 315 7.17 1.40 -0.35
C LEU A 315 8.56 1.96 -0.06
N ALA A 316 8.68 3.28 0.15
CA ALA A 316 9.94 3.91 0.53
C ALA A 316 10.43 3.43 1.90
N VAL A 317 9.55 3.32 2.90
CA VAL A 317 9.90 2.81 4.24
C VAL A 317 10.32 1.35 4.15
N VAL A 318 9.60 0.51 3.41
CA VAL A 318 10.00 -0.90 3.23
C VAL A 318 11.33 -1.04 2.49
N ARG A 319 11.58 -0.22 1.48
CA ARG A 319 12.80 -0.30 0.65
C ARG A 319 14.03 0.30 1.34
N TYR A 320 13.85 1.36 2.11
CA TYR A 320 14.96 2.16 2.65
C TYR A 320 15.04 2.18 4.19
N GLY A 321 14.07 1.56 4.89
CA GLY A 321 13.97 1.57 6.36
C GLY A 321 14.92 0.63 7.10
N GLY A 322 15.65 -0.24 6.39
CA GLY A 322 16.63 -1.16 6.99
C GLY A 322 16.00 -2.14 7.98
N ALA A 323 16.68 -2.40 9.10
CA ALA A 323 16.24 -3.37 10.11
C ALA A 323 14.97 -2.92 10.88
N ILE A 324 14.49 -1.68 10.72
CA ILE A 324 13.20 -1.29 11.32
C ILE A 324 12.04 -1.96 10.59
N THR A 325 12.18 -2.32 9.30
CA THR A 325 11.10 -2.98 8.55
C THR A 325 10.91 -4.42 9.02
N SER A 326 11.89 -4.97 9.75
CA SER A 326 11.78 -6.24 10.47
C SER A 326 10.76 -6.17 11.62
N ASP A 327 10.50 -4.96 12.13
CA ASP A 327 9.40 -4.66 13.07
C ASP A 327 8.35 -3.84 12.36
N TRP A 328 7.34 -4.54 11.86
CA TRP A 328 6.29 -3.92 11.07
C TRP A 328 5.53 -2.86 11.86
N GLN A 329 5.47 -2.92 13.20
CA GLN A 329 4.80 -1.91 14.03
C GLN A 329 5.52 -0.57 13.97
N LEU A 330 6.85 -0.58 14.14
CA LEU A 330 7.66 0.63 14.00
C LEU A 330 7.65 1.15 12.56
N GLY A 331 7.77 0.25 11.58
CA GLY A 331 7.65 0.61 10.15
C GLY A 331 6.31 1.24 9.81
N LEU A 332 5.21 0.72 10.37
CA LEU A 332 3.86 1.24 10.21
C LEU A 332 3.69 2.63 10.84
N LEU A 333 4.15 2.83 12.08
CA LEU A 333 4.06 4.11 12.77
C LEU A 333 4.87 5.20 12.03
N ALA A 334 6.07 4.86 11.59
CA ALA A 334 6.88 5.72 10.73
C ALA A 334 6.16 6.06 9.43
N SER A 335 5.60 5.05 8.75
CA SER A 335 4.88 5.24 7.50
C SER A 335 3.64 6.12 7.68
N LEU A 336 2.90 5.96 8.77
CA LEU A 336 1.75 6.79 9.09
C LEU A 336 2.15 8.24 9.34
N ALA A 337 3.17 8.48 10.18
CA ALA A 337 3.66 9.82 10.47
C ALA A 337 4.18 10.52 9.19
N MET A 338 4.97 9.83 8.38
CA MET A 338 5.48 10.35 7.11
C MET A 338 4.37 10.59 6.10
N THR A 339 3.36 9.73 6.02
CA THR A 339 2.21 9.91 5.10
C THR A 339 1.37 11.12 5.51
N LEU A 340 1.09 11.30 6.80
CA LEU A 340 0.35 12.47 7.31
C LEU A 340 1.13 13.77 7.03
N ALA A 341 2.44 13.78 7.28
CA ALA A 341 3.30 14.92 7.00
C ALA A 341 3.37 15.24 5.50
N ALA A 342 3.62 14.25 4.65
CA ALA A 342 3.64 14.43 3.20
C ALA A 342 2.28 14.89 2.66
N SER A 343 1.19 14.34 3.19
CA SER A 343 -0.18 14.72 2.86
C SER A 343 -0.46 16.20 3.16
N ALA A 344 -0.08 16.67 4.36
CA ALA A 344 -0.25 18.07 4.74
C ALA A 344 0.56 19.01 3.83
N LEU A 345 1.81 18.66 3.49
CA LEU A 345 2.64 19.44 2.57
C LEU A 345 2.08 19.49 1.15
N LEU A 346 1.60 18.36 0.62
CA LEU A 346 0.96 18.31 -0.69
C LEU A 346 -0.34 19.13 -0.72
N HIS A 347 -1.13 19.05 0.36
CA HIS A 347 -2.38 19.80 0.47
C HIS A 347 -2.12 21.32 0.48
N GLU A 348 -1.26 21.79 1.38
CA GLU A 348 -0.99 23.22 1.57
C GLU A 348 -0.11 23.81 0.45
N GLY A 349 0.85 23.03 -0.06
CA GLY A 349 1.86 23.49 -1.01
C GLY A 349 1.48 23.29 -2.48
N ILE A 350 0.58 22.36 -2.79
CA ILE A 350 0.20 22.04 -4.18
C ILE A 350 -1.32 22.16 -4.37
N GLU A 351 -2.11 21.44 -3.57
CA GLU A 351 -3.55 21.35 -3.80
C GLU A 351 -4.26 22.71 -3.67
N LEU A 352 -4.09 23.40 -2.54
CA LEU A 352 -4.74 24.70 -2.31
C LEU A 352 -4.24 25.79 -3.28
N PRO A 353 -2.92 25.96 -3.52
CA PRO A 353 -2.43 26.96 -4.46
C PRO A 353 -2.94 26.75 -5.89
N PHE A 354 -2.97 25.52 -6.39
CA PHE A 354 -3.50 25.24 -7.73
C PHE A 354 -5.01 25.44 -7.80
N ARG A 355 -5.75 25.05 -6.76
CA ARG A 355 -7.19 25.33 -6.67
C ARG A 355 -7.47 26.84 -6.75
N ASP A 356 -6.70 27.65 -6.04
CA ASP A 356 -6.81 29.11 -6.05
C ASP A 356 -6.35 29.74 -7.37
N PHE A 357 -5.33 29.17 -8.01
CA PHE A 357 -4.87 29.60 -9.33
C PHE A 357 -5.95 29.38 -10.40
N PHE A 358 -6.52 28.17 -10.46
CA PHE A 358 -7.55 27.83 -11.43
C PHE A 358 -8.88 28.55 -11.14
N SER A 359 -9.22 28.79 -9.88
CA SER A 359 -10.40 29.60 -9.54
C SER A 359 -10.26 31.03 -10.05
N LYS A 360 -9.10 31.69 -9.84
CA LYS A 360 -8.81 33.05 -10.35
C LYS A 360 -8.84 33.14 -11.87
N LEU A 361 -8.40 32.10 -12.57
CA LEU A 361 -8.49 32.01 -14.04
C LEU A 361 -9.94 32.00 -14.54
N LEU A 362 -10.86 31.41 -13.77
CA LEU A 362 -12.29 31.39 -14.07
C LEU A 362 -13.00 32.68 -13.62
N THR A 363 -12.60 33.26 -12.48
CA THR A 363 -13.21 34.44 -11.85
C THR A 363 -12.55 35.76 -12.22
N LYS A 364 -12.17 35.96 -13.49
CA LYS A 364 -11.94 37.32 -14.03
C LYS A 364 -13.15 38.27 -13.83
N ARG A 365 -14.27 37.78 -13.27
CA ARG A 365 -15.28 38.55 -12.51
C ARG A 365 -15.34 38.05 -11.05
N GLY A 366 -15.01 38.92 -10.09
CA GLY A 366 -15.35 38.74 -8.67
C GLY A 366 -14.16 38.53 -7.74
N LYS A 367 -13.46 39.62 -7.38
CA LYS A 367 -12.64 39.69 -6.17
C LYS A 367 -13.59 39.86 -4.97
N GLU A 368 -13.69 38.86 -4.11
CA GLU A 368 -14.03 39.09 -2.71
C GLU A 368 -12.95 38.45 -1.84
N ALA A 369 -12.25 39.28 -1.09
CA ALA A 369 -11.13 38.92 -0.25
C ALA A 369 -11.62 38.52 1.15
N LEU A 370 -11.12 37.40 1.67
CA LEU A 370 -11.31 37.02 3.07
C LEU A 370 -10.77 38.12 4.03
N PRO A 371 -11.45 38.40 5.16
CA PRO A 371 -11.04 39.42 6.13
C PRO A 371 -9.61 39.19 6.65
N ALA A 372 -8.84 40.27 6.80
CA ALA A 372 -7.41 40.25 7.09
C ALA A 372 -7.01 39.58 8.43
N LEU A 373 -7.90 39.55 9.42
CA LEU A 373 -7.65 38.91 10.73
C LEU A 373 -7.64 37.37 10.66
N ALA A 374 -8.44 36.76 9.77
CA ALA A 374 -8.42 35.32 9.55
C ALA A 374 -7.14 34.86 8.85
N ARG A 375 -6.49 35.73 8.06
CA ARG A 375 -5.25 35.40 7.33
C ARG A 375 -4.07 35.15 8.26
N GLY A 376 -3.96 35.86 9.39
CA GLY A 376 -2.83 35.74 10.32
C GLY A 376 -2.83 34.42 11.10
N GLN A 377 -3.96 34.07 11.73
CA GLN A 377 -4.09 32.83 12.50
C GLN A 377 -4.07 31.58 11.61
N VAL A 378 -4.70 31.64 10.44
CA VAL A 378 -4.64 30.56 9.44
C VAL A 378 -3.23 30.41 8.87
N ALA A 379 -2.51 31.52 8.60
CA ALA A 379 -1.13 31.44 8.15
C ALA A 379 -0.19 30.89 9.23
N PHE A 380 -0.39 31.25 10.49
CA PHE A 380 0.41 30.71 11.60
C PHE A 380 0.20 29.20 11.75
N LEU A 381 -1.05 28.74 11.84
CA LEU A 381 -1.37 27.31 11.91
C LEU A 381 -0.84 26.55 10.70
N ARG A 382 -0.99 27.11 9.50
CA ARG A 382 -0.41 26.55 8.27
C ARG A 382 1.11 26.42 8.36
N ASN A 383 1.80 27.46 8.82
CA ASN A 383 3.25 27.44 8.97
C ASN A 383 3.68 26.38 10.00
N VAL A 384 3.02 26.30 11.15
CA VAL A 384 3.28 25.27 12.16
C VAL A 384 3.11 23.87 11.58
N THR A 385 2.03 23.63 10.84
CA THR A 385 1.78 22.36 10.16
C THR A 385 2.87 22.05 9.13
N VAL A 386 3.29 23.02 8.32
CA VAL A 386 4.34 22.84 7.31
C VAL A 386 5.69 22.54 7.95
N PHE A 387 6.13 23.36 8.92
CA PHE A 387 7.39 23.13 9.62
C PHE A 387 7.40 21.84 10.41
N GLY A 388 6.31 21.53 11.11
CA GLY A 388 6.13 20.25 11.81
C GLY A 388 6.18 19.07 10.84
N SER A 389 5.54 19.17 9.66
CA SER A 389 5.58 18.12 8.64
C SER A 389 6.99 17.92 8.07
N ILE A 390 7.71 19.00 7.78
CA ILE A 390 9.10 18.93 7.32
C ILE A 390 9.96 18.27 8.40
N ALA A 391 9.81 18.69 9.66
CA ALA A 391 10.53 18.10 10.78
C ALA A 391 10.25 16.59 10.88
N VAL A 392 8.99 16.15 10.76
CA VAL A 392 8.65 14.72 10.74
C VAL A 392 9.34 14.00 9.57
N LEU A 393 9.30 14.55 8.35
CA LEU A 393 9.91 13.91 7.18
C LEU A 393 11.45 13.84 7.25
N VAL A 394 12.09 14.77 7.95
CA VAL A 394 13.55 14.80 8.15
C VAL A 394 13.97 13.93 9.34
N LEU A 395 13.27 14.05 10.47
CA LEU A 395 13.64 13.40 11.72
C LEU A 395 13.23 11.93 11.76
N THR A 396 12.13 11.54 11.11
CA THR A 396 11.67 10.14 11.12
C THR A 396 12.69 9.21 10.48
N PRO A 397 13.23 9.48 9.27
CA PRO A 397 14.32 8.68 8.70
C PRO A 397 15.58 8.62 9.57
N VAL A 398 15.97 9.73 10.21
CA VAL A 398 17.13 9.77 11.11
C VAL A 398 16.90 8.91 12.36
N GLY A 399 15.73 9.04 12.97
CA GLY A 399 15.29 8.22 14.11
C GLY A 399 15.24 6.74 13.73
N ILE A 400 14.66 6.41 12.58
CA ILE A 400 14.63 5.06 12.01
C ILE A 400 16.05 4.51 11.86
N GLY A 401 16.96 5.26 11.25
CA GLY A 401 18.34 4.83 11.04
C GLY A 401 19.11 4.62 12.34
N ARG A 402 18.78 5.36 13.41
CA ARG A 402 19.37 5.14 14.75
C ARG A 402 18.80 3.89 15.42
N VAL A 403 17.47 3.74 15.44
CA VAL A 403 16.80 2.57 16.05
C VAL A 403 17.15 1.28 15.30
N SER A 404 17.18 1.31 13.97
CA SER A 404 17.58 0.20 13.12
C SER A 404 19.00 -0.27 13.43
N ARG A 405 19.95 0.65 13.65
CA ARG A 405 21.32 0.30 14.03
C ARG A 405 21.37 -0.37 15.40
N LEU A 406 20.75 0.24 16.42
CA LEU A 406 20.70 -0.33 17.78
C LEU A 406 20.08 -1.73 17.81
N ARG A 407 18.93 -1.92 17.14
CA ARG A 407 18.28 -3.23 17.08
C ARG A 407 19.12 -4.26 16.34
N GLY A 408 19.73 -3.85 15.23
CA GLY A 408 20.68 -4.70 14.53
C GLY A 408 21.80 -5.13 15.49
N ALA A 409 22.42 -4.20 16.22
CA ALA A 409 23.51 -4.52 17.15
C ALA A 409 23.08 -5.58 18.18
N VAL A 410 21.91 -5.41 18.80
CA VAL A 410 21.34 -6.38 19.75
C VAL A 410 21.08 -7.74 19.09
N LEU A 411 20.56 -7.77 17.85
CA LEU A 411 20.37 -9.00 17.08
C LEU A 411 21.72 -9.69 16.80
N ALA A 412 22.72 -8.93 16.36
CA ALA A 412 24.07 -9.43 16.10
C ALA A 412 24.67 -10.04 17.37
N GLU A 413 24.61 -9.34 18.50
CA GLU A 413 25.06 -9.85 19.80
C GLU A 413 24.31 -11.13 20.21
N SER A 414 22.99 -11.18 20.02
CA SER A 414 22.19 -12.39 20.30
C SER A 414 22.63 -13.58 19.45
N HIS A 415 22.88 -13.38 18.15
CA HIS A 415 23.40 -14.43 17.28
C HIS A 415 24.82 -14.85 17.68
N VAL A 416 25.70 -13.91 18.00
CA VAL A 416 27.05 -14.22 18.49
C VAL A 416 26.97 -15.02 19.80
N ALA A 417 26.08 -14.65 20.73
CA ALA A 417 25.89 -15.37 21.99
C ALA A 417 25.36 -16.80 21.80
N ARG A 418 24.54 -17.05 20.77
CA ARG A 418 24.03 -18.38 20.40
C ARG A 418 24.99 -19.19 19.51
N SER A 419 26.04 -18.57 18.96
CA SER A 419 26.96 -19.24 18.05
C SER A 419 27.82 -20.30 18.74
N THR A 420 28.26 -21.31 18.00
CA THR A 420 29.15 -22.35 18.52
C THR A 420 30.53 -21.76 18.86
N PRO A 421 31.14 -22.05 20.01
CA PRO A 421 32.41 -21.43 20.42
C PRO A 421 33.56 -21.55 19.41
N ARG A 422 33.60 -22.64 18.61
CA ARG A 422 34.61 -22.86 17.56
C ARG A 422 34.50 -21.91 16.36
N LEU A 423 33.39 -21.18 16.25
CA LEU A 423 33.05 -20.34 15.10
C LEU A 423 32.94 -18.86 15.49
N ARG A 424 33.47 -18.49 16.67
CA ARG A 424 33.57 -17.11 17.14
C ARG A 424 34.94 -16.54 16.84
N ASP A 425 34.96 -15.27 16.45
CA ASP A 425 36.18 -14.48 16.21
C ASP A 425 37.17 -15.09 15.20
N VAL A 426 36.65 -15.73 14.15
CA VAL A 426 37.48 -16.29 13.07
C VAL A 426 37.80 -15.20 12.05
N THR A 427 39.07 -14.91 11.84
CA THR A 427 39.51 -13.91 10.87
C THR A 427 39.87 -14.56 9.53
N PHE A 428 39.26 -14.07 8.47
CA PHE A 428 39.55 -14.44 7.09
C PHE A 428 40.48 -13.39 6.47
N ALA A 429 41.79 -13.62 6.56
CA ALA A 429 42.74 -13.16 5.54
C ALA A 429 42.68 -11.67 5.11
N GLY A 430 42.47 -10.72 6.03
CA GLY A 430 42.34 -9.29 5.69
C GLY A 430 40.99 -8.87 5.08
N GLU A 431 40.04 -9.81 4.93
CA GLU A 431 38.73 -9.59 4.30
C GLU A 431 37.61 -9.40 5.32
N ALA A 432 37.50 -10.29 6.31
CA ALA A 432 36.43 -10.20 7.30
C ALA A 432 36.79 -10.92 8.59
N ARG A 433 36.24 -10.45 9.70
CA ARG A 433 36.23 -11.14 10.99
C ARG A 433 34.84 -11.68 11.25
N VAL A 434 34.68 -13.00 11.21
CA VAL A 434 33.42 -13.66 11.59
C VAL A 434 33.31 -13.66 13.10
N LEU A 435 32.33 -12.92 13.62
CA LEU A 435 32.03 -12.80 15.04
C LEU A 435 31.25 -14.02 15.56
N GLY A 436 30.42 -14.63 14.72
CA GLY A 436 29.68 -15.84 15.09
C GLY A 436 28.91 -16.46 13.94
N VAL A 437 28.66 -17.77 14.03
CA VAL A 437 27.82 -18.53 13.10
C VAL A 437 26.75 -19.30 13.87
N VAL A 438 25.50 -19.16 13.45
CA VAL A 438 24.33 -19.84 14.01
C VAL A 438 23.70 -20.69 12.92
N THR A 439 23.35 -21.93 13.25
CA THR A 439 22.61 -22.83 12.37
C THR A 439 21.32 -23.25 13.05
N GLU A 440 20.19 -23.00 12.42
CA GLU A 440 18.87 -23.40 12.89
C GLU A 440 18.24 -24.37 11.89
N ARG A 441 17.68 -25.48 12.39
CA ARG A 441 17.04 -26.50 11.55
C ARG A 441 15.54 -26.41 11.75
N HIS A 442 14.82 -26.28 10.64
CA HIS A 442 13.36 -26.36 10.56
C HIS A 442 12.94 -27.67 9.88
N ASP A 443 11.64 -27.99 9.91
CA ASP A 443 11.12 -29.26 9.39
C ASP A 443 11.50 -29.52 7.91
N ASN A 444 11.63 -28.46 7.11
CA ASN A 444 11.91 -28.57 5.68
C ASN A 444 13.04 -27.66 5.15
N SER A 445 13.75 -26.98 6.04
CA SER A 445 14.86 -26.09 5.68
C SER A 445 15.94 -26.03 6.76
N LEU A 446 17.14 -25.59 6.36
CA LEU A 446 18.23 -25.23 7.25
C LEU A 446 18.52 -23.75 7.06
N GLU A 447 18.54 -22.99 8.15
CA GLU A 447 18.94 -21.60 8.14
C GLU A 447 20.35 -21.45 8.72
N LEU A 448 21.21 -20.74 7.99
CA LEU A 448 22.56 -20.41 8.39
C LEU A 448 22.69 -18.89 8.49
N THR A 449 23.03 -18.40 9.69
CA THR A 449 23.27 -16.98 9.96
C THR A 449 24.73 -16.77 10.34
N VAL A 450 25.40 -15.86 9.63
CA VAL A 450 26.80 -15.47 9.84
C VAL A 450 26.83 -14.00 10.26
N VAL A 451 27.40 -13.72 11.43
CA VAL A 451 27.67 -12.36 11.90
C VAL A 451 29.15 -12.07 11.67
N TYR A 452 29.47 -10.99 10.95
CA TYR A 452 30.85 -10.65 10.62
C TYR A 452 31.11 -9.14 10.52
N GLU A 453 32.36 -8.74 10.73
CA GLU A 453 32.89 -7.39 10.47
C GLU A 453 33.68 -7.43 9.16
N ARG A 454 33.47 -6.45 8.28
CA ARG A 454 34.35 -6.27 7.10
C ARG A 454 35.63 -5.56 7.52
N LEU A 455 36.78 -6.06 7.07
CA LEU A 455 38.05 -5.37 7.28
C LEU A 455 38.23 -4.25 6.23
N PRO A 456 39.00 -3.18 6.50
CA PRO A 456 39.05 -1.98 5.67
C PRO A 456 39.43 -2.20 4.20
N GLU A 457 40.15 -3.28 3.89
CA GLU A 457 40.60 -3.64 2.53
C GLU A 457 39.60 -4.53 1.77
N ALA A 458 38.51 -4.93 2.42
CA ALA A 458 37.56 -5.90 1.90
C ALA A 458 36.69 -5.33 0.77
N ARG A 459 36.76 -5.96 -0.40
CA ARG A 459 35.95 -5.60 -1.59
C ARG A 459 34.85 -6.63 -1.93
N ARG A 460 34.52 -7.56 -1.02
CA ARG A 460 33.93 -8.87 -1.35
C ARG A 460 32.51 -9.11 -0.81
N ASP A 461 31.76 -9.97 -1.51
CA ASP A 461 30.50 -10.57 -1.04
C ASP A 461 30.72 -11.94 -0.39
N LEU A 462 29.98 -12.22 0.68
CA LEU A 462 29.95 -13.50 1.37
C LEU A 462 29.17 -14.52 0.52
N PHE A 463 29.74 -15.70 0.31
CA PHE A 463 29.09 -16.78 -0.43
C PHE A 463 29.06 -18.08 0.37
N LEU A 464 28.11 -18.94 0.02
CA LEU A 464 27.90 -20.25 0.62
C LEU A 464 28.18 -21.33 -0.43
N HIS A 465 28.91 -22.38 -0.05
CA HIS A 465 29.05 -23.59 -0.85
C HIS A 465 28.56 -24.82 -0.08
N ILE A 466 27.99 -25.75 -0.84
CA ILE A 466 27.46 -27.02 -0.35
C ILE A 466 28.29 -28.12 -1.00
N SER A 467 28.82 -29.05 -0.20
CA SER A 467 29.77 -30.06 -0.69
C SER A 467 29.36 -31.49 -0.34
N ASP A 468 29.75 -32.43 -1.20
CA ASP A 468 29.52 -33.87 -1.02
C ASP A 468 30.49 -34.50 0.00
N ALA A 469 30.37 -35.81 0.22
CA ALA A 469 31.21 -36.57 1.16
C ALA A 469 32.71 -36.54 0.82
N SER A 470 33.04 -36.32 -0.45
CA SER A 470 34.41 -36.24 -0.96
C SER A 470 34.99 -34.82 -0.88
N GLY A 471 34.18 -33.85 -0.43
CA GLY A 471 34.57 -32.45 -0.31
C GLY A 471 34.42 -31.64 -1.60
N ASN A 472 33.79 -32.18 -2.64
CA ASN A 472 33.58 -31.45 -3.89
C ASN A 472 32.36 -30.51 -3.77
N PRO A 473 32.45 -29.24 -4.20
CA PRO A 473 31.31 -28.33 -4.20
C PRO A 473 30.27 -28.81 -5.24
N VAL A 474 29.07 -29.15 -4.75
CA VAL A 474 27.95 -29.62 -5.57
C VAL A 474 26.95 -28.50 -5.87
N ARG A 475 26.80 -27.52 -4.96
CA ARG A 475 25.91 -26.36 -5.14
C ARG A 475 26.49 -25.12 -4.47
N GLN A 476 26.02 -23.96 -4.90
CA GLN A 476 26.31 -22.67 -4.29
C GLN A 476 25.02 -22.00 -3.83
N GLY A 477 25.11 -21.21 -2.77
CA GLY A 477 24.05 -20.36 -2.26
C GLY A 477 24.55 -18.93 -2.06
N SER A 478 23.62 -17.99 -2.08
CA SER A 478 23.87 -16.59 -1.77
C SER A 478 23.29 -16.26 -0.40
N PHE A 479 24.01 -15.45 0.37
CA PHE A 479 23.45 -14.87 1.59
C PHE A 479 22.61 -13.63 1.28
N LYS A 480 21.53 -13.44 2.03
CA LYS A 480 20.94 -12.10 2.21
C LYS A 480 21.73 -11.40 3.31
N VAL A 481 22.46 -10.35 2.94
CA VAL A 481 23.30 -9.58 3.87
C VAL A 481 22.55 -8.34 4.31
N SER A 482 22.51 -8.11 5.62
CA SER A 482 22.02 -6.89 6.24
C SER A 482 23.15 -6.21 7.00
N SER A 483 23.36 -4.91 6.75
CA SER A 483 24.31 -4.10 7.50
C SER A 483 23.69 -3.64 8.80
N VAL A 484 24.47 -3.77 9.86
CA VAL A 484 24.08 -3.64 11.24
C VAL A 484 25.20 -2.88 11.96
N GLY A 485 25.04 -1.58 12.14
CA GLY A 485 26.03 -0.80 12.90
C GLY A 485 26.02 -1.20 14.38
N ASP A 486 27.20 -1.42 14.97
CA ASP A 486 27.42 -1.57 16.42
C ASP A 486 27.31 -0.20 17.13
N GLU A 487 26.95 -0.17 18.42
CA GLU A 487 27.01 0.98 19.32
C GLU A 487 28.38 1.70 19.31
N LYS A 488 29.47 0.98 19.06
CA LYS A 488 30.83 1.54 18.94
C LYS A 488 31.16 2.13 17.55
N GLY A 489 30.20 2.15 16.62
CA GLY A 489 30.39 2.66 15.26
C GLY A 489 31.13 1.69 14.32
N ARG A 490 31.21 0.40 14.66
CA ARG A 490 31.74 -0.65 13.78
C ARG A 490 30.66 -1.12 12.81
N ASP A 491 31.03 -1.34 11.55
CA ASP A 491 30.15 -1.94 10.54
C ASP A 491 30.10 -3.46 10.73
N VAL A 492 29.11 -3.94 11.48
CA VAL A 492 28.80 -5.36 11.62
C VAL A 492 27.78 -5.74 10.55
N TYR A 493 27.80 -6.98 10.10
CA TYR A 493 26.90 -7.51 9.09
C TYR A 493 26.29 -8.81 9.59
N ILE A 494 24.98 -8.97 9.40
CA ILE A 494 24.27 -10.22 9.61
C ILE A 494 23.89 -10.76 8.24
N ALA A 495 24.38 -11.95 7.91
CA ALA A 495 24.14 -12.61 6.65
C ALA A 495 23.39 -13.93 6.87
N THR A 496 22.22 -14.07 6.25
CA THR A 496 21.36 -15.25 6.41
C THR A 496 21.16 -15.98 5.09
N ALA A 497 21.29 -17.31 5.10
CA ALA A 497 21.01 -18.19 3.99
C ALA A 497 20.03 -19.28 4.43
N THR A 498 18.89 -19.39 3.75
CA THR A 498 17.89 -20.45 3.99
C THR A 498 17.99 -21.47 2.87
N LEU A 499 18.28 -22.72 3.24
CA LEU A 499 18.46 -23.84 2.33
C LEU A 499 17.28 -24.80 2.47
N ALA A 500 16.51 -25.00 1.40
CA ALA A 500 15.48 -26.04 1.39
C ALA A 500 16.10 -27.43 1.49
N LYS A 501 15.38 -28.39 2.06
CA LYS A 501 15.85 -29.79 2.18
C LYS A 501 16.29 -30.39 0.84
N SER A 502 15.59 -30.07 -0.25
CA SER A 502 15.95 -30.48 -1.62
C SER A 502 17.28 -29.91 -2.12
N GLN A 503 17.75 -28.79 -1.55
CA GLN A 503 19.05 -28.20 -1.84
C GLN A 503 20.18 -28.88 -1.04
N LEU A 504 19.84 -29.66 -0.01
CA LEU A 504 20.77 -30.36 0.87
C LEU A 504 20.90 -31.86 0.55
N GLU A 505 20.14 -32.38 -0.41
CA GLU A 505 20.23 -33.79 -0.83
C GLU A 505 21.62 -34.11 -1.39
N GLY A 506 22.27 -35.14 -0.85
CA GLY A 506 23.64 -35.54 -1.20
C GLY A 506 24.74 -34.65 -0.59
N ALA A 507 24.38 -33.59 0.14
CA ALA A 507 25.33 -32.74 0.83
C ALA A 507 25.80 -33.39 2.13
N THR A 508 27.09 -33.25 2.44
CA THR A 508 27.64 -33.63 3.76
C THR A 508 28.16 -32.44 4.55
N THR A 509 28.59 -31.37 3.88
CA THR A 509 29.21 -30.19 4.52
C THR A 509 28.72 -28.89 3.90
N LEU A 510 28.68 -27.84 4.74
CA LEU A 510 28.42 -26.46 4.35
C LEU A 510 29.65 -25.63 4.69
N GLY A 511 30.07 -24.78 3.76
CA GLY A 511 31.20 -23.88 3.97
C GLY A 511 30.89 -22.46 3.52
N ILE A 512 31.47 -21.51 4.24
CA ILE A 512 31.33 -20.07 4.00
C ILE A 512 32.65 -19.51 3.50
N GLY A 513 32.60 -18.56 2.57
CA GLY A 513 33.80 -17.94 2.01
C GLY A 513 33.58 -16.51 1.54
N PHE A 514 34.70 -15.81 1.30
CA PHE A 514 34.73 -14.45 0.78
C PHE A 514 35.56 -14.43 -0.53
N TRP A 515 35.00 -13.91 -1.64
CA TRP A 515 35.66 -13.92 -2.97
C TRP A 515 36.29 -12.57 -3.36
N SER A 516 37.56 -12.52 -3.82
CA SER A 516 38.10 -11.36 -4.56
C SER A 516 38.87 -11.78 -5.78
N GLN A 517 38.74 -10.87 -6.73
CA GLN A 517 39.42 -10.81 -8.00
C GLN A 517 40.92 -10.57 -7.89
N ALA A 518 41.42 -9.94 -6.81
CA ALA A 518 42.83 -9.56 -6.67
C ALA A 518 43.71 -10.71 -6.14
N ASN A 519 43.17 -11.54 -5.23
CA ASN A 519 43.94 -12.61 -4.58
C ASN A 519 43.48 -14.03 -4.92
N GLY A 520 42.37 -14.21 -5.66
CA GLY A 520 41.79 -15.52 -5.93
C GLY A 520 41.56 -16.33 -4.64
N ALA A 521 40.46 -16.05 -3.92
CA ALA A 521 40.06 -16.70 -2.64
C ALA A 521 41.14 -16.65 -1.51
N ALA A 522 40.92 -15.82 -0.48
CA ALA A 522 41.94 -15.49 0.52
C ALA A 522 42.18 -16.61 1.57
N ARG A 523 43.43 -16.78 2.02
CA ARG A 523 43.94 -17.83 2.93
C ARG A 523 43.76 -17.53 4.42
N ALA A 524 43.26 -18.47 5.23
CA ALA A 524 43.02 -18.29 6.68
C ALA A 524 44.01 -19.09 7.57
N ASP A 525 44.58 -18.45 8.58
CA ASP A 525 45.90 -18.86 9.07
C ASP A 525 45.91 -20.07 10.04
N ARG A 526 44.76 -20.67 10.38
CA ARG A 526 44.63 -21.94 11.15
C ARG A 526 43.31 -22.69 10.86
N GLY A 527 43.38 -24.02 10.63
CA GLY A 527 42.22 -24.95 10.41
C GLY A 527 42.32 -25.77 9.09
N PRO A 528 41.69 -26.96 8.95
CA PRO A 528 41.91 -27.89 7.82
C PRO A 528 41.24 -27.42 6.50
N LEU A 529 41.63 -27.99 5.34
CA LEU A 529 41.82 -27.31 4.05
C LEU A 529 40.77 -27.53 2.91
N SER A 530 40.27 -26.47 2.23
CA SER A 530 39.91 -26.35 0.76
C SER A 530 39.13 -25.05 0.37
N MET A 531 39.71 -23.95 -0.15
CA MET A 531 40.24 -23.66 -1.50
C MET A 531 41.52 -22.82 -1.32
N ALA A 532 42.64 -23.26 -1.90
CA ALA A 532 44.00 -22.91 -1.45
C ALA A 532 44.30 -23.31 0.01
N GLY A 533 43.40 -24.06 0.63
CA GLY A 533 43.71 -24.70 1.90
C GLY A 533 42.83 -24.38 3.10
N HIS A 534 41.58 -23.91 2.93
CA HIS A 534 40.73 -23.59 4.11
C HIS A 534 39.29 -24.08 3.96
N ARG A 535 38.89 -24.99 4.85
CA ARG A 535 37.54 -25.52 5.04
C ARG A 535 37.07 -25.00 6.40
N LEU A 536 35.97 -24.25 6.42
CA LEU A 536 35.25 -23.98 7.65
C LEU A 536 34.16 -25.05 7.74
N ASP A 537 34.51 -26.22 8.28
CA ASP A 537 33.56 -27.31 8.48
C ASP A 537 32.49 -26.88 9.48
N VAL A 538 31.30 -26.55 8.98
CA VAL A 538 30.13 -26.26 9.81
C VAL A 538 29.05 -27.31 9.50
N PHE A 539 29.11 -28.38 10.30
CA PHE A 539 28.14 -29.45 10.59
C PHE A 539 27.66 -30.39 9.47
N GLY A 540 27.66 -31.68 9.81
CA GLY A 540 27.14 -32.78 8.99
C GLY A 540 25.62 -32.76 8.84
N VAL A 541 25.15 -32.90 7.61
CA VAL A 541 23.73 -33.07 7.28
C VAL A 541 23.32 -34.52 7.58
N GLY A 542 23.21 -34.84 8.87
CA GLY A 542 22.61 -36.08 9.36
C GLY A 542 23.58 -37.02 10.07
N GLN A 543 23.34 -37.22 11.36
CA GLN A 543 23.26 -38.57 11.94
C GLN A 543 22.15 -38.59 13.00
N ARG A 544 21.28 -39.60 12.92
CA ARG A 544 20.40 -39.99 14.04
C ARG A 544 21.27 -40.20 15.28
N LYS A 545 20.76 -39.79 16.45
CA LYS A 545 21.26 -40.23 17.77
C LYS A 545 21.60 -41.72 17.70
N ARG A 546 22.89 -42.08 17.74
CA ARG A 546 23.30 -43.46 18.08
C ARG A 546 22.92 -43.68 19.55
N ARG A 547 22.14 -44.73 19.79
CA ARG A 547 21.84 -45.27 21.12
C ARG A 547 23.15 -45.47 21.90
N ALA A 548 23.08 -45.23 23.20
CA ALA A 548 24.12 -45.66 24.14
C ALA A 548 24.42 -47.16 23.97
N PRO A 549 25.66 -47.62 24.13
CA PRO A 549 25.94 -49.03 24.26
C PRO A 549 25.36 -49.51 25.59
N ALA A 550 24.75 -50.70 25.58
CA ALA A 550 24.41 -51.42 26.79
C ALA A 550 25.71 -51.75 27.54
N GLU A 551 25.79 -51.30 28.79
CA GLU A 551 26.68 -51.90 29.80
C GLU A 551 26.07 -53.25 30.23
N GLU A 552 26.97 -54.17 30.58
CA GLU A 552 26.71 -55.56 31.02
C GLU A 552 25.62 -55.69 32.09
#